data_AF-A0A1J0EQU9-F1
#
_entry.id   AF-A0A1J0EQU9-F1
#
_cell.length_a   1.000
_cell.length_b   1.000
_cell.length_c   1.000
_cell.angle_alpha   90.00
_cell.angle_beta   90.00
_cell.angle_gamma   90.00
#
_symmetry.space_group_name_H-M   'P 1'
#
loop_
_entity.id
_entity.type
_entity.pdbx_description
1 polymer ?
#
loop_
_entity_poly.entity_id
_entity_poly.type
_entity_poly.pdbx_seq_one_letter_code
_entity_poly.pdbx_strand_id
1 'polypeptide(L)'
;MELIYTNQLDGFDPNKRYRNADLFRSVESGVTKVIVVGDHPMIVDAYEVLGVEVIVSELPTVQGEAETDPAKMGVGALREWLTVQGIDYDPKAPKAEILKLIPVS
;
A
#
# COMPACT_ATOMS: atom_id res chain seq x y z
N MET A 1 18.29 -6.28 14.37
CA MET A 1 18.49 -6.14 12.91
C MET A 1 17.12 -5.98 12.25
N GLU A 2 16.96 -5.11 11.24
CA GLU A 2 15.70 -4.93 10.49
C GLU A 2 15.71 -5.76 9.21
N LEU A 3 14.59 -6.43 8.89
CA LEU A 3 14.42 -7.25 7.71
C LEU A 3 13.13 -6.88 6.97
N ILE A 4 13.17 -6.81 5.64
CA ILE A 4 12.03 -6.40 4.82
C ILE A 4 11.70 -7.52 3.84
N TYR A 5 10.54 -8.16 3.99
CA TYR A 5 10.01 -9.09 3.01
C TYR A 5 9.17 -8.35 1.99
N THR A 6 9.53 -8.42 0.72
CA THR A 6 8.82 -7.74 -0.35
C THR A 6 9.00 -8.49 -1.67
N ASN A 7 7.99 -8.42 -2.53
CA ASN A 7 8.06 -8.89 -3.91
C ASN A 7 8.26 -7.74 -4.91
N GLN A 8 8.49 -6.51 -4.43
CA GLN A 8 8.83 -5.38 -5.28
C GLN A 8 10.13 -5.65 -6.05
N LEU A 9 10.28 -5.07 -7.24
CA LEU A 9 11.46 -5.25 -8.10
C LEU A 9 12.37 -4.02 -8.15
N ASP A 10 11.96 -2.94 -7.49
CA ASP A 10 12.65 -1.64 -7.51
C ASP A 10 12.43 -0.88 -6.17
N GLY A 11 12.97 0.34 -6.07
CA GLY A 11 12.84 1.16 -4.86
C GLY A 11 13.59 0.63 -3.63
N PHE A 12 14.64 -0.17 -3.84
CA PHE A 12 15.44 -0.74 -2.76
C PHE A 12 16.43 0.27 -2.19
N ASP A 13 16.46 0.37 -0.86
CA ASP A 13 17.49 1.10 -0.13
C ASP A 13 18.72 0.20 0.12
N PRO A 14 19.92 0.56 -0.38
CA PRO A 14 21.11 -0.28 -0.20
C PRO A 14 21.53 -0.49 1.26
N ASN A 15 21.05 0.35 2.19
CA ASN A 15 21.32 0.21 3.62
C ASN A 15 20.34 -0.74 4.33
N LYS A 16 19.26 -1.14 3.65
CA LYS A 16 18.23 -2.01 4.21
C LYS A 16 18.37 -3.44 3.68
N ARG A 17 17.79 -4.37 4.43
CA ARG A 17 17.95 -5.79 4.16
C ARG A 17 16.65 -6.38 3.65
N TYR A 18 16.62 -6.57 2.33
CA TYR A 18 15.45 -7.11 1.63
C TYR A 18 15.53 -8.62 1.45
N ARG A 19 14.37 -9.25 1.52
CA ARG A 19 14.10 -10.66 1.23
C ARG A 19 12.86 -10.75 0.37
N ASN A 20 12.84 -11.73 -0.51
CA ASN A 20 11.65 -12.03 -1.28
C ASN A 20 10.63 -12.74 -0.36
N ALA A 21 9.39 -12.26 -0.34
CA ALA A 21 8.35 -12.80 0.54
C ALA A 21 7.90 -14.19 0.09
N ASP A 22 7.79 -14.45 -1.22
CA ASP A 22 7.43 -15.75 -1.78
C ASP A 22 8.50 -16.83 -1.54
N LEU A 23 9.75 -16.42 -1.32
CA LEU A 23 10.87 -17.32 -1.02
C LEU A 23 11.08 -17.54 0.48
N PHE A 24 10.14 -17.12 1.33
CA PHE A 24 10.20 -17.38 2.76
C PHE A 24 10.20 -18.88 3.04
N ARG A 25 11.21 -19.34 3.80
CA ARG A 25 11.35 -20.75 4.22
C ARG A 25 11.46 -20.92 5.72
N SER A 26 12.03 -19.92 6.39
CA SER A 26 12.33 -19.97 7.82
C SER A 26 12.60 -18.57 8.33
N VAL A 27 12.40 -18.38 9.63
CA VAL A 27 12.76 -17.16 10.36
C VAL A 27 14.28 -16.99 10.46
N GLU A 28 14.78 -15.77 10.22
CA GLU A 28 16.17 -15.40 10.49
C GLU A 28 16.36 -15.02 11.97
N SER A 29 17.38 -15.59 12.61
CA SER A 29 17.75 -15.29 14.00
C SER A 29 18.46 -13.93 14.13
N GLY A 30 18.19 -13.21 15.23
CA GLY A 30 18.76 -11.87 15.48
C GLY A 30 18.00 -10.72 14.80
N VAL A 31 16.88 -11.02 14.14
CA VAL A 31 15.96 -10.02 13.63
C VAL A 31 15.13 -9.48 14.81
N THR A 32 15.11 -8.17 14.94
CA THR A 32 14.37 -7.45 15.99
C THR A 32 13.11 -6.80 15.44
N LYS A 33 13.07 -6.58 14.12
CA LYS A 33 11.98 -5.92 13.42
C LYS A 33 11.86 -6.50 12.01
N VAL A 34 10.64 -6.87 11.63
CA VAL A 34 10.30 -7.37 10.30
C VAL A 34 9.26 -6.48 9.67
N ILE A 35 9.49 -6.07 8.43
CA ILE A 35 8.50 -5.35 7.62
C ILE A 35 8.07 -6.31 6.51
N VAL A 36 6.79 -6.66 6.47
CA VAL A 36 6.22 -7.52 5.44
C VAL A 36 5.43 -6.64 4.50
N VAL A 37 5.84 -6.58 3.24
CA VAL A 37 5.22 -5.75 2.21
C VAL A 37 4.26 -6.61 1.38
N GLY A 38 2.96 -6.36 1.50
CA GLY A 38 1.89 -7.15 0.87
C GLY A 38 1.22 -8.16 1.82
N ASP A 39 0.39 -9.04 1.26
CA ASP A 39 -0.37 -10.04 2.01
C ASP A 39 0.44 -11.35 2.14
N HIS A 40 1.23 -11.45 3.21
CA HIS A 40 2.04 -12.63 3.51
C HIS A 40 1.88 -13.07 4.98
N PRO A 41 0.71 -13.61 5.36
CA PRO A 41 0.41 -13.98 6.74
C PRO A 41 1.34 -15.06 7.31
N MET A 42 1.89 -15.94 6.46
CA MET A 42 2.84 -16.98 6.89
C MET A 42 4.12 -16.39 7.51
N ILE A 43 4.59 -15.25 7.01
CA ILE A 43 5.79 -14.60 7.52
C ILE A 43 5.46 -13.91 8.83
N VAL A 44 4.31 -13.23 8.89
CA VAL A 44 3.85 -12.51 10.08
C VAL A 44 3.71 -13.46 11.25
N ASP A 45 2.96 -14.55 11.08
CA ASP A 45 2.72 -15.55 12.11
C ASP A 45 4.04 -16.15 12.63
N ALA A 46 4.95 -16.51 11.72
CA ALA A 46 6.24 -17.11 12.08
C ALA A 46 7.11 -16.19 12.97
N TYR A 47 7.06 -14.88 12.75
CA TYR A 47 7.82 -13.91 13.54
C TYR A 47 7.08 -13.44 14.80
N GLU A 48 5.76 -13.31 14.76
CA GLU A 48 4.94 -12.98 15.93
C GLU A 48 5.02 -14.07 17.01
N VAL A 49 5.04 -15.35 16.62
CA VAL A 49 5.23 -16.48 17.54
C VAL A 49 6.57 -16.40 18.28
N LEU A 50 7.58 -15.77 17.66
CA LEU A 50 8.90 -15.53 18.26
C LEU A 50 8.97 -14.23 19.08
N GLY A 51 7.87 -13.47 19.16
CA GLY A 51 7.83 -12.17 19.81
C GLY A 51 8.62 -11.09 19.10
N VAL A 52 8.86 -11.24 17.79
CA VAL A 52 9.51 -10.22 16.97
C VAL A 52 8.47 -9.20 16.51
N GLU A 53 8.86 -7.92 16.48
CA GLU A 53 7.99 -6.85 15.99
C GLU A 53 7.79 -7.00 14.48
N VAL A 54 6.56 -7.30 14.05
CA VAL A 54 6.18 -7.40 12.64
C VAL A 54 5.29 -6.23 12.25
N ILE A 55 5.64 -5.58 11.15
CA ILE A 55 4.86 -4.50 10.54
C ILE A 55 4.44 -4.96 9.16
N VAL A 56 3.13 -5.13 8.96
CA VAL A 56 2.57 -5.36 7.63
C VAL A 56 2.40 -3.99 6.97
N SER A 57 3.22 -3.72 5.96
CA SER A 57 3.01 -2.63 5.01
C SER A 57 2.25 -3.23 3.85
N GLU A 58 1.17 -2.62 3.40
CA GLU A 58 0.69 -2.95 2.05
C GLU A 58 1.80 -2.49 1.08
N LEU A 59 2.05 -3.24 -0.01
CA LEU A 59 2.78 -2.66 -1.14
C LEU A 59 2.18 -1.27 -1.37
N PRO A 60 2.96 -0.27 -1.80
CA PRO A 60 2.32 0.78 -2.57
C PRO A 60 1.66 0.02 -3.71
N THR A 61 0.36 -0.21 -3.57
CA THR A 61 -0.49 -0.40 -4.72
C THR A 61 -0.08 0.74 -5.64
N VAL A 62 -0.07 0.49 -6.93
CA VAL A 62 0.07 1.57 -7.91
C VAL A 62 -1.20 2.43 -7.84
N GLN A 63 -1.55 2.92 -6.67
CA GLN A 63 -2.34 4.11 -6.41
C GLN A 63 -1.28 5.18 -6.33
N GLY A 64 -1.20 5.94 -7.43
CA GLY A 64 -0.29 7.06 -7.56
C GLY A 64 -0.25 7.87 -6.28
N GLU A 65 0.96 8.37 -5.99
CA GLU A 65 1.25 9.52 -5.13
C GLU A 65 -0.03 10.21 -4.72
N ALA A 66 -0.32 10.31 -3.42
CA ALA A 66 -1.49 10.98 -2.86
C ALA A 66 -1.84 12.26 -3.64
N GLU A 67 -2.61 12.09 -4.71
CA GLU A 67 -2.79 13.11 -5.73
C GLU A 67 -3.94 13.93 -5.18
N THR A 68 -3.59 14.93 -4.38
CA THR A 68 -4.57 15.85 -3.78
C THR A 68 -5.37 16.61 -4.84
N ASP A 69 -4.94 16.54 -6.11
CA ASP A 69 -5.68 16.98 -7.28
C ASP A 69 -6.81 15.98 -7.64
N PRO A 70 -8.10 16.31 -7.39
CA PRO A 70 -9.22 15.46 -7.81
C PRO A 70 -9.24 15.24 -9.34
N ALA A 71 -8.62 16.13 -10.12
CA ALA A 71 -8.48 15.97 -11.57
C ALA A 71 -7.62 14.76 -11.98
N LYS A 72 -6.69 14.33 -11.11
CA LYS A 72 -5.73 13.27 -11.43
C LYS A 72 -5.98 11.98 -10.66
N MET A 73 -6.69 12.06 -9.53
CA MET A 73 -7.16 10.90 -8.75
C MET A 73 -7.77 9.77 -9.60
N GLY A 74 -7.61 8.53 -9.13
CA GLY A 74 -8.33 7.37 -9.65
C GLY A 74 -9.85 7.48 -9.43
N VAL A 75 -10.64 6.77 -10.24
CA VAL A 75 -12.13 6.85 -10.17
C VAL A 75 -12.68 6.47 -8.79
N GLY A 76 -12.04 5.52 -8.09
CA GLY A 76 -12.42 5.17 -6.71
C GLY A 76 -12.24 6.35 -5.75
N ALA A 77 -11.03 6.89 -5.68
CA ALA A 77 -10.71 8.03 -4.82
C ALA A 77 -11.55 9.29 -5.16
N LEU A 78 -11.83 9.54 -6.45
CA LEU A 78 -12.62 10.69 -6.86
C LEU A 78 -14.08 10.61 -6.38
N ARG A 79 -14.66 9.40 -6.37
CA ARG A 79 -16.01 9.16 -5.85
C ARG A 79 -16.09 9.38 -4.34
N GLU A 80 -15.08 8.91 -3.60
CA GLU A 80 -14.98 9.17 -2.17
C GLU A 80 -14.83 10.68 -1.90
N TRP A 81 -14.00 11.37 -2.69
CA TRP A 81 -13.82 12.82 -2.59
C TRP A 81 -15.13 13.59 -2.84
N LEU A 82 -15.88 13.28 -3.90
CA LEU A 82 -17.18 13.90 -4.16
C LEU A 82 -18.20 13.63 -3.05
N THR A 83 -18.19 12.42 -2.48
CA THR A 83 -19.04 12.06 -1.34
C THR A 83 -18.69 12.91 -0.11
N VAL A 84 -17.40 13.12 0.16
CA VAL A 84 -16.93 14.01 1.23
C VAL A 84 -17.32 15.47 0.98
N GLN A 85 -17.30 15.92 -0.28
CA GLN A 85 -17.77 17.26 -0.65
C GLN A 85 -19.31 17.40 -0.64
N GLY A 86 -20.05 16.31 -0.44
CA GLY A 86 -21.51 16.31 -0.51
C GLY A 86 -22.06 16.55 -1.92
N ILE A 87 -21.28 16.21 -2.95
CA ILE A 87 -21.68 16.34 -4.35
C ILE A 87 -22.30 15.02 -4.81
N ASP A 88 -23.58 15.06 -5.19
CA ASP A 88 -24.24 13.94 -5.83
C ASP A 88 -23.62 13.63 -7.20
N TYR A 89 -23.23 12.38 -7.41
CA TYR A 89 -22.70 11.88 -8.69
C TYR A 89 -23.35 10.55 -9.05
N ASP A 90 -23.40 10.24 -10.34
CA ASP A 90 -23.87 8.94 -10.80
C ASP A 90 -22.75 7.89 -10.60
N PRO A 91 -22.97 6.80 -9.82
CA PRO A 91 -21.97 5.75 -9.60
C PRO A 91 -21.62 4.95 -10.85
N LYS A 92 -22.36 5.12 -11.95
CA LYS A 92 -22.07 4.56 -13.27
C LYS A 92 -21.48 5.60 -14.24
N ALA A 93 -21.36 6.87 -13.83
CA ALA A 93 -20.71 7.88 -14.65
C ALA A 93 -19.24 7.51 -14.95
N PRO A 94 -18.77 7.74 -16.19
CA PRO A 94 -17.36 7.58 -16.53
C PRO A 94 -16.51 8.68 -15.87
N LYS A 95 -15.20 8.44 -15.72
CA LYS A 95 -14.26 9.40 -15.11
C LYS A 95 -14.43 10.82 -15.67
N ALA A 96 -14.61 10.96 -16.99
CA ALA A 96 -14.77 12.27 -17.64
C ALA A 96 -15.98 13.08 -17.15
N GLU A 97 -17.09 12.44 -16.80
CA GLU A 97 -18.28 13.10 -16.25
C GLU A 97 -18.07 13.45 -14.77
N ILE A 98 -17.46 12.53 -14.00
CA ILE A 98 -17.12 12.74 -12.59
C ILE A 98 -16.14 13.92 -12.45
N LEU A 99 -15.18 14.06 -13.38
CA LEU A 99 -14.24 15.18 -13.43
C LEU A 99 -14.91 16.54 -13.68
N LYS A 100 -16.03 16.59 -14.40
CA LYS A 100 -16.79 17.83 -14.63
C LYS A 100 -17.55 18.30 -13.38
N LEU A 101 -17.77 17.41 -12.42
CA LEU A 101 -18.44 17.72 -11.15
C LEU A 101 -17.49 18.33 -10.13
N ILE A 102 -16.19 18.29 -10.38
CA ILE A 102 -15.20 18.90 -9.49
C ILE A 102 -15.39 20.43 -9.55
N PRO A 103 -15.69 21.10 -8.43
CA PRO A 103 -15.72 22.55 -8.36
C PRO A 103 -14.30 23.08 -8.61
N VAL A 104 -14.10 23.73 -9.76
CA VAL A 104 -12.91 24.54 -10.02
C VAL A 104 -12.98 25.78 -9.11
N SER A 105 -12.10 25.84 -8.10
CA SER A 105 -11.86 27.06 -7.32
C SER A 105 -11.09 28.10 -8.14
#